data_AF-X1A0Q4-F1
#
_entry.id   AF-X1A0Q4-F1
#
_cell.length_a   1.000
_cell.length_b   1.000
_cell.length_c   1.000
_cell.angle_alpha   90.00
_cell.angle_beta   90.00
_cell.angle_gamma   90.00
#
_symmetry.space_group_name_H-M   'P 1'
#
loop_
_entity.id
_entity.type
_entity.pdbx_description
1 polymer ?
#
loop_
_entity_poly.entity_id
_entity_poly.type
_entity_poly.pdbx_seq_one_letter_code
_entity_poly.pdbx_strand_id
1 'polypeptide(L)'
;MNSRSSQWLEEAKIISKILSDSPKIDKQKRIGKNEFRQRQKKVIDAITKEGIDAAFVYSDEHYNGDVPYLAGNTNITIEPVAGVIGKNGFHVLAGLEGGYVSEQLGPRSGAKIHKVEMLKLADEEYPIDAERIEDVIEEAAGCKPKVIGLLTPRAVFPVAIYDFLKGYLGGNGEIVNAQ
;
A
#
# COMPACT_ATOMS: atom_id res chain seq x y z
N MET A 1 -42.34 -29.28 -31.55
CA MET A 1 -41.80 -28.56 -30.38
C MET A 1 -40.28 -28.63 -30.48
N ASN A 2 -39.58 -27.50 -30.56
CA ASN A 2 -38.12 -27.52 -30.49
C ASN A 2 -37.71 -28.08 -29.12
N SER A 3 -36.85 -29.11 -29.11
CA SER A 3 -36.32 -29.64 -27.86
C SER A 3 -35.43 -28.59 -27.20
N ARG A 4 -35.46 -28.49 -25.87
CA ARG A 4 -34.59 -27.57 -25.11
C ARG A 4 -33.11 -27.71 -25.50
N SER A 5 -32.68 -28.92 -25.83
CA SER A 5 -31.32 -29.22 -26.31
C SER A 5 -30.99 -28.55 -27.64
N SER A 6 -31.96 -28.43 -28.56
CA SER A 6 -31.74 -27.78 -29.85
C SER A 6 -31.57 -26.27 -29.70
N GLN A 7 -32.40 -25.67 -28.83
CA GLN A 7 -32.30 -24.26 -28.49
C GLN A 7 -30.96 -23.94 -27.79
N TRP A 8 -30.54 -24.79 -26.85
CA TRP A 8 -29.25 -24.63 -26.18
C TRP A 8 -28.05 -24.69 -27.14
N LEU A 9 -28.09 -25.59 -28.14
CA LEU A 9 -27.04 -25.69 -29.16
C LEU A 9 -26.95 -24.43 -30.03
N GLU A 10 -28.09 -23.80 -30.32
CA GLU A 10 -28.14 -22.55 -31.07
C GLU A 10 -27.57 -21.38 -30.25
N GLU A 11 -27.98 -21.27 -28.98
CA GLU A 11 -27.43 -20.31 -28.01
C GLU A 11 -25.90 -20.46 -27.87
N ALA A 12 -25.40 -21.70 -27.75
CA ALA A 12 -23.97 -21.99 -27.63
C ALA A 12 -23.17 -21.60 -28.89
N LYS A 13 -23.74 -21.78 -30.09
CA LYS A 13 -23.09 -21.36 -31.35
C LYS A 13 -22.96 -19.84 -31.44
N ILE A 14 -23.98 -19.11 -31.00
CA ILE A 14 -23.97 -17.65 -30.96
C ILE A 14 -22.88 -17.17 -29.99
N ILE A 15 -22.83 -17.73 -28.77
CA ILE A 15 -21.80 -17.40 -27.77
C ILE A 15 -20.40 -17.72 -28.30
N SER A 16 -20.21 -18.90 -28.90
CA SER A 16 -18.92 -19.31 -29.45
C SER A 16 -18.41 -18.34 -30.52
N LYS A 17 -19.29 -17.88 -31.42
CA LYS A 17 -18.95 -16.87 -32.43
C LYS A 17 -18.57 -15.53 -31.81
N ILE A 18 -19.30 -15.08 -30.78
CA ILE A 18 -18.97 -13.84 -30.08
C ILE A 18 -17.59 -13.95 -29.40
N LEU A 19 -17.30 -15.09 -28.75
CA LEU A 19 -16.03 -15.31 -28.07
C LEU A 19 -14.86 -15.47 -29.04
N SER A 20 -15.07 -16.08 -30.21
CA SER A 20 -14.03 -16.20 -31.25
C SER A 20 -13.63 -14.86 -31.85
N ASP A 21 -14.60 -13.95 -31.98
CA ASP A 21 -14.41 -12.62 -32.57
C ASP A 21 -13.96 -11.58 -31.53
N SER A 22 -13.92 -11.96 -30.25
CA SER A 22 -13.54 -11.08 -29.16
C SER A 22 -12.04 -10.73 -29.21
N PRO A 23 -11.65 -9.45 -28.99
CA PRO A 23 -10.25 -9.06 -28.93
C PRO A 23 -9.47 -9.87 -27.89
N LYS A 24 -8.24 -10.26 -28.24
CA LYS A 24 -7.33 -10.85 -27.27
C LYS A 24 -6.91 -9.77 -26.27
N ILE A 25 -7.20 -10.01 -25.00
CA ILE A 25 -6.76 -9.18 -23.89
C ILE A 25 -5.45 -9.74 -23.36
N ASP A 26 -4.46 -8.88 -23.16
CA ASP A 26 -3.24 -9.25 -22.43
C ASP A 26 -3.57 -9.44 -20.94
N LYS A 27 -3.69 -10.69 -20.53
CA LYS A 27 -3.97 -11.07 -19.13
C LYS A 27 -2.79 -10.81 -18.19
N GLN A 28 -1.61 -10.48 -18.71
CA GLN A 28 -0.42 -10.12 -17.92
C GLN A 28 -0.27 -8.61 -17.76
N LYS A 29 -1.11 -7.80 -18.43
CA LYS A 29 -1.07 -6.34 -18.32
C LYS A 29 -1.29 -5.92 -16.88
N ARG A 30 -0.26 -5.30 -16.31
CA ARG A 30 -0.23 -4.86 -14.91
C ARG A 30 0.67 -3.64 -14.76
N ILE A 31 0.44 -2.85 -13.72
CA ILE A 31 1.32 -1.73 -13.40
C ILE A 31 2.71 -2.27 -13.06
N GLY A 32 3.73 -1.73 -13.74
CA GLY A 32 5.13 -2.09 -13.57
C GLY A 32 5.91 -1.08 -12.71
N LYS A 33 7.16 -1.43 -12.40
CA LYS A 33 8.04 -0.68 -11.49
C LYS A 33 8.26 0.78 -11.85
N ASN A 34 8.31 1.09 -13.15
CA ASN A 34 8.56 2.45 -13.62
C ASN A 34 7.42 3.39 -13.24
N GLU A 35 6.17 2.95 -13.36
CA GLU A 35 4.99 3.74 -12.99
C GLU A 35 4.98 4.02 -11.48
N PHE A 36 5.22 3.01 -10.64
CA PHE A 36 5.30 3.20 -9.18
C PHE A 36 6.42 4.16 -8.77
N ARG A 37 7.62 4.00 -9.34
CA ARG A 37 8.74 4.91 -9.09
C ARG A 37 8.42 6.35 -9.49
N GLN A 38 7.70 6.56 -10.58
CA GLN A 38 7.26 7.90 -10.99
C GLN A 38 6.26 8.50 -9.99
N ARG A 39 5.31 7.70 -9.47
CA ARG A 39 4.36 8.14 -8.44
C ARG A 39 5.08 8.51 -7.15
N GLN A 40 5.94 7.62 -6.66
CA GLN A 40 6.76 7.85 -5.47
C GLN A 40 7.61 9.10 -5.62
N LYS A 41 8.29 9.27 -6.76
CA LYS A 41 9.08 10.46 -7.04
C LYS A 41 8.25 11.74 -6.96
N LYS A 42 7.06 11.77 -7.57
CA LYS A 42 6.17 12.95 -7.51
C LYS A 42 5.78 13.31 -6.08
N VAL A 43 5.49 12.32 -5.25
CA VAL A 43 5.17 12.54 -3.84
C VAL A 43 6.40 13.01 -3.06
N ILE A 44 7.57 12.38 -3.26
CA ILE A 44 8.83 12.80 -2.64
C ILE A 44 9.15 14.26 -3.01
N ASP A 45 9.04 14.63 -4.28
CA ASP A 45 9.28 16.00 -4.74
C ASP A 45 8.30 16.99 -4.08
N ALA A 46 7.03 16.61 -3.93
CA ALA A 46 6.00 17.44 -3.30
C ALA A 46 6.26 17.64 -1.80
N ILE A 47 6.50 16.57 -1.03
CA ILE A 47 6.75 16.67 0.42
C ILE A 47 8.06 17.43 0.70
N THR A 48 9.09 17.24 -0.15
CA THR A 48 10.37 17.96 -0.01
C THR A 48 10.19 19.46 -0.19
N LYS A 49 9.34 19.88 -1.14
CA LYS A 49 9.04 21.30 -1.39
C LYS A 49 8.35 21.96 -0.18
N GLU A 50 7.54 21.21 0.55
CA GLU A 50 6.85 21.66 1.76
C GLU A 50 7.70 21.51 3.04
N GLY A 51 8.98 21.10 2.92
CA GLY A 51 9.87 20.94 4.07
C GLY A 51 9.54 19.73 4.97
N ILE A 52 8.84 18.73 4.43
CA ILE A 52 8.47 17.50 5.12
C ILE A 52 9.56 16.44 4.89
N ASP A 53 10.10 15.88 5.98
CA ASP A 53 11.22 14.93 5.94
C ASP A 53 10.76 13.51 5.56
N ALA A 54 9.59 13.12 6.07
CA ALA A 54 8.91 11.87 5.77
C ALA A 54 7.39 12.06 5.83
N ALA A 55 6.65 11.25 5.10
CA ALA A 55 5.19 11.31 5.11
C ALA A 55 4.57 9.92 5.23
N PHE A 56 3.47 9.84 5.96
CA PHE A 56 2.74 8.61 6.25
C PHE A 56 1.47 8.50 5.43
N VAL A 57 1.24 7.29 4.94
CA VAL A 57 -0.03 6.84 4.40
C VAL A 57 -0.53 5.63 5.18
N TYR A 58 -1.83 5.43 5.18
CA TYR A 58 -2.51 4.30 5.78
C TYR A 58 -3.56 3.77 4.82
N SER A 59 -3.76 2.46 4.83
CA SER A 59 -4.83 1.81 4.09
C SER A 59 -5.38 0.61 4.83
N ASP A 60 -6.69 0.46 4.80
CA ASP A 60 -7.43 -0.69 5.29
C ASP A 60 -8.50 -1.10 4.26
N GLU A 61 -9.41 -1.99 4.66
CA GLU A 61 -10.49 -2.47 3.78
C GLU A 61 -11.45 -1.35 3.32
N HIS A 62 -11.63 -0.30 4.12
CA HIS A 62 -12.57 0.79 3.87
C HIS A 62 -11.92 1.99 3.18
N TYR A 63 -10.63 2.24 3.47
CA TYR A 63 -9.82 3.27 2.84
C TYR A 63 -8.60 2.62 2.17
N ASN A 64 -8.76 2.23 0.92
CA ASN A 64 -7.87 1.29 0.23
C ASN A 64 -7.07 1.90 -0.93
N GLY A 65 -6.76 3.20 -0.86
CA GLY A 65 -6.16 3.93 -1.98
C GLY A 65 -4.64 4.14 -1.88
N ASP A 66 -4.18 4.63 -0.74
CA ASP A 66 -2.87 5.28 -0.66
C ASP A 66 -1.68 4.31 -0.77
N VAL A 67 -1.68 3.24 0.03
CA VAL A 67 -0.63 2.21 -0.02
C VAL A 67 -0.67 1.43 -1.35
N PRO A 68 -1.84 1.00 -1.89
CA PRO A 68 -1.91 0.43 -3.23
C PRO A 68 -1.42 1.37 -4.33
N TYR A 69 -1.67 2.69 -4.23
CA TYR A 69 -1.20 3.65 -5.23
C TYR A 69 0.33 3.72 -5.32
N LEU A 70 1.01 3.70 -4.16
CA LEU A 70 2.45 3.87 -4.04
C LEU A 70 3.25 2.55 -4.13
N ALA A 71 2.74 1.46 -3.57
CA ALA A 71 3.44 0.16 -3.53
C ALA A 71 2.77 -0.93 -4.37
N GLY A 72 1.55 -0.75 -4.86
CA GLY A 72 0.80 -1.82 -5.51
C GLY A 72 0.41 -2.96 -4.56
N ASN A 73 0.57 -2.75 -3.25
CA ASN A 73 0.16 -3.72 -2.24
C ASN A 73 -1.35 -3.63 -2.06
N THR A 74 -2.08 -4.58 -2.62
CA THR A 74 -3.55 -4.66 -2.49
C THR A 74 -3.99 -5.61 -1.38
N ASN A 75 -3.05 -6.14 -0.58
CA ASN A 75 -3.36 -7.00 0.55
C ASN A 75 -3.76 -6.17 1.78
N ILE A 76 -4.93 -5.57 1.69
CA ILE A 76 -5.52 -4.69 2.73
C ILE A 76 -6.78 -5.30 3.36
N THR A 77 -7.13 -6.52 2.94
CA THR A 77 -8.31 -7.26 3.39
C THR A 77 -8.01 -8.25 4.51
N ILE A 78 -6.72 -8.54 4.76
CA ILE A 78 -6.28 -9.43 5.83
C ILE A 78 -5.93 -8.57 7.06
N GLU A 79 -5.03 -7.61 6.86
CA GLU A 79 -4.57 -6.66 7.88
C GLU A 79 -4.50 -5.25 7.28
N PRO A 80 -4.67 -4.21 8.11
CA PRO A 80 -4.35 -2.86 7.70
C PRO A 80 -2.85 -2.73 7.42
N VAL A 81 -2.51 -1.81 6.52
CA VAL A 81 -1.14 -1.53 6.14
C VAL A 81 -0.89 -0.02 6.19
N ALA A 82 0.32 0.36 6.57
CA ALA A 82 0.77 1.72 6.47
C ALA A 82 1.95 1.81 5.51
N GLY A 83 2.39 3.02 5.23
CA GLY A 83 3.66 3.23 4.55
C GLY A 83 4.25 4.58 4.88
N VAL A 84 5.58 4.62 4.87
CA VAL A 84 6.35 5.84 5.02
C VAL A 84 7.10 6.13 3.72
N ILE A 85 6.96 7.36 3.23
CA ILE A 85 7.68 7.85 2.06
C ILE A 85 8.61 8.98 2.47
N GLY A 86 9.87 8.88 2.04
CA GLY A 86 10.88 9.91 2.24
C GLY A 86 11.89 9.92 1.10
N LYS A 87 12.97 10.68 1.23
CA LYS A 87 13.96 10.85 0.15
C LYS A 87 14.57 9.53 -0.35
N ASN A 88 14.58 8.48 0.48
CA ASN A 88 15.14 7.17 0.13
C ASN A 88 14.11 6.21 -0.50
N GLY A 89 12.86 6.65 -0.68
CA GLY A 89 11.82 5.88 -1.35
C GLY A 89 10.60 5.61 -0.47
N PHE A 90 9.78 4.65 -0.90
CA PHE A 90 8.58 4.23 -0.19
C PHE A 90 8.80 2.89 0.52
N HIS A 91 8.41 2.83 1.78
CA HIS A 91 8.54 1.68 2.66
C HIS A 91 7.14 1.31 3.16
N VAL A 92 6.73 0.08 2.91
CA VAL A 92 5.46 -0.47 3.40
C VAL A 92 5.68 -1.01 4.80
N LEU A 93 4.79 -0.65 5.71
CA LEU A 93 4.69 -1.18 7.06
C LEU A 93 3.48 -2.12 7.07
N ALA A 94 3.68 -3.38 7.41
CA ALA A 94 2.62 -4.36 7.50
C ALA A 94 2.74 -5.16 8.79
N GLY A 95 1.61 -5.71 9.26
CA GLY A 95 1.61 -6.77 10.27
C GLY A 95 2.35 -8.01 9.77
N LEU A 96 2.51 -9.00 10.63
CA LEU A 96 3.40 -10.13 10.35
C LEU A 96 2.86 -11.01 9.23
N GLU A 97 1.54 -11.28 9.20
CA GLU A 97 0.89 -12.04 8.13
C GLU A 97 0.80 -11.24 6.83
N GLY A 98 0.33 -9.99 6.95
CA GLY A 98 0.20 -9.05 5.84
C GLY A 98 1.54 -8.76 5.17
N GLY A 99 2.63 -8.81 5.94
CA GLY A 99 4.00 -8.67 5.46
C GLY A 99 4.40 -9.75 4.45
N TYR A 100 4.10 -11.03 4.70
CA TYR A 100 4.43 -12.11 3.76
C TYR A 100 3.71 -11.98 2.42
N VAL A 101 2.47 -11.53 2.43
CA VAL A 101 1.73 -11.26 1.18
C VAL A 101 2.28 -10.01 0.49
N SER A 102 2.59 -8.97 1.27
CA SER A 102 3.15 -7.72 0.77
C SER A 102 4.51 -7.93 0.07
N GLU A 103 5.34 -8.86 0.56
CA GLU A 103 6.61 -9.26 -0.07
C GLU A 103 6.45 -9.85 -1.47
N GLN A 104 5.32 -10.50 -1.75
CA GLN A 104 5.05 -11.03 -3.09
C GLN A 104 4.72 -9.91 -4.09
N LEU A 105 4.24 -8.76 -3.60
CA LEU A 105 3.85 -7.60 -4.41
C LEU A 105 4.96 -6.52 -4.47
N GLY A 106 5.77 -6.40 -3.42
CA GLY A 106 6.84 -5.40 -3.26
C GLY A 106 7.82 -5.27 -4.45
N PRO A 107 8.33 -6.37 -5.05
CA PRO A 107 9.27 -6.30 -6.18
C PRO A 107 8.75 -5.50 -7.37
N ARG A 108 7.42 -5.47 -7.58
CA ARG A 108 6.79 -4.75 -8.69
C ARG A 108 6.79 -3.25 -8.52
N SER A 109 6.76 -2.72 -7.30
CA SER A 109 6.83 -1.28 -7.03
C SER A 109 8.25 -0.83 -6.68
N GLY A 110 9.09 -1.75 -6.19
CA GLY A 110 10.39 -1.41 -5.63
C GLY A 110 10.30 -0.81 -4.24
N ALA A 111 9.13 -0.84 -3.60
CA ALA A 111 8.99 -0.51 -2.19
C ALA A 111 9.64 -1.60 -1.33
N LYS A 112 10.27 -1.19 -0.22
CA LYS A 112 10.73 -2.12 0.81
C LYS A 112 9.54 -2.50 1.68
N ILE A 113 9.47 -3.76 2.11
CA ILE A 113 8.39 -4.28 2.95
C ILE A 113 9.00 -4.52 4.32
N HIS A 114 8.40 -3.91 5.34
CA HIS A 114 8.82 -4.03 6.72
C HIS A 114 7.70 -4.65 7.55
N LYS A 115 8.06 -5.63 8.36
CA LYS A 115 7.11 -6.35 9.22
C LYS A 115 7.20 -5.72 10.62
N VAL A 116 6.12 -5.08 11.07
CA VAL A 116 6.12 -4.28 12.31
C VAL A 116 5.03 -4.73 13.26
N GLU A 117 5.33 -4.69 14.55
CA GLU A 117 4.44 -5.22 15.59
C GLU A 117 3.18 -4.37 15.76
N MET A 118 3.25 -3.06 15.53
CA MET A 118 2.11 -2.15 15.73
C MET A 118 0.87 -2.47 14.89
N LEU A 119 1.07 -3.17 13.77
CA LEU A 119 0.02 -3.54 12.83
C LEU A 119 -0.39 -5.02 12.93
N LYS A 120 0.09 -5.75 13.94
CA LYS A 120 -0.31 -7.15 14.18
C LYS A 120 -1.78 -7.23 14.59
N LEU A 121 -2.42 -8.36 14.30
CA LEU A 121 -3.74 -8.66 14.85
C LEU A 121 -3.64 -8.98 16.35
N ALA A 122 -4.73 -8.76 17.07
CA ALA A 122 -4.78 -9.00 18.51
C ALA A 122 -4.51 -10.48 18.85
N ASP A 123 -3.82 -10.72 19.97
CA ASP A 123 -3.51 -12.04 20.54
C ASP A 123 -2.54 -12.93 19.73
N GLU A 124 -1.76 -12.33 18.82
CA GLU A 124 -0.73 -13.04 18.07
C GLU A 124 0.67 -12.90 18.70
N GLU A 125 1.21 -14.03 19.17
CA GLU A 125 2.63 -14.17 19.50
C GLU A 125 3.33 -14.96 18.39
N TYR A 126 4.09 -14.25 17.55
CA TYR A 126 4.93 -14.89 16.54
C TYR A 126 6.39 -14.94 16.99
N PRO A 127 7.12 -16.01 16.63
CA PRO A 127 8.53 -16.19 17.00
C PRO A 127 9.49 -15.37 16.11
N ILE A 128 9.06 -14.25 15.55
CA ILE A 128 9.86 -13.41 14.64
C ILE A 128 10.06 -12.02 15.22
N ASP A 129 11.29 -11.51 15.12
CA ASP A 129 11.63 -10.17 15.54
C ASP A 129 10.98 -9.16 14.59
N ALA A 130 9.98 -8.44 15.09
CA ALA A 130 9.39 -7.32 14.37
C ALA A 130 10.38 -6.15 14.29
N GLU A 131 10.36 -5.43 13.18
CA GLU A 131 11.17 -4.23 13.01
C GLU A 131 10.60 -3.08 13.84
N ARG A 132 11.50 -2.23 14.34
CA ARG A 132 11.12 -0.99 15.00
C ARG A 132 10.71 0.04 13.97
N ILE A 133 9.54 0.64 14.15
CA ILE A 133 8.98 1.60 13.19
C ILE A 133 9.89 2.82 13.05
N GLU A 134 10.54 3.24 14.14
CA GLU A 134 11.52 4.34 14.14
C GLU A 134 12.64 4.10 13.13
N ASP A 135 13.19 2.88 13.10
CA ASP A 135 14.29 2.53 12.20
C ASP A 135 13.81 2.57 10.73
N VAL A 136 12.58 2.12 10.46
CA VAL A 136 11.97 2.20 9.11
C VAL A 136 11.72 3.64 8.68
N ILE A 137 11.24 4.50 9.60
CA ILE A 137 11.03 5.93 9.35
C ILE A 137 12.36 6.59 8.98
N GLU A 138 13.39 6.36 9.80
CA GLU A 138 14.71 6.96 9.59
C GLU A 138 15.38 6.42 8.33
N GLU A 139 15.14 5.17 7.96
CA GLU A 139 15.60 4.59 6.70
C GLU A 139 14.94 5.28 5.49
N ALA A 140 13.62 5.47 5.52
CA ALA A 140 12.87 6.11 4.43
C ALA A 140 13.21 7.61 4.29
N ALA A 141 13.32 8.32 5.41
CA ALA A 141 13.72 9.73 5.46
C ALA A 141 15.23 9.93 5.20
N GLY A 142 16.04 8.92 5.50
CA GLY A 142 17.50 8.98 5.57
C GLY A 142 18.03 9.97 6.62
N CYS A 143 17.26 10.22 7.66
CA CYS A 143 17.57 11.03 8.84
C CYS A 143 16.49 10.79 9.91
N LYS A 144 16.74 11.25 11.14
CA LYS A 144 15.66 11.45 12.11
C LYS A 144 14.80 12.64 11.67
N PRO A 145 13.53 12.43 11.25
CA PRO A 145 12.70 13.51 10.75
C PRO A 145 12.35 14.49 11.86
N LYS A 146 12.23 15.77 11.49
CA LYS A 146 11.64 16.82 12.32
C LYS A 146 10.19 17.08 11.95
N VAL A 147 9.84 16.93 10.68
CA VAL A 147 8.49 17.15 10.17
C VAL A 147 7.98 15.87 9.51
N ILE A 148 6.87 15.33 10.04
CA ILE A 148 6.17 14.19 9.44
C ILE A 148 4.82 14.66 8.87
N GLY A 149 4.61 14.42 7.58
CA GLY A 149 3.35 14.69 6.91
C GLY A 149 2.36 13.52 7.03
N LEU A 150 1.09 13.81 7.22
CA LEU A 150 0.01 12.82 7.05
C LEU A 150 -0.61 13.03 5.67
N LEU A 151 -0.48 12.04 4.78
CA LEU A 151 -1.06 12.05 3.44
C LEU A 151 -2.43 11.37 3.38
N THR A 152 -2.78 10.64 4.44
CA THR A 152 -4.10 10.03 4.61
C THR A 152 -5.00 10.96 5.45
N PRO A 153 -6.29 11.11 5.10
CA PRO A 153 -7.21 11.93 5.86
C PRO A 153 -7.26 11.58 7.35
N ARG A 154 -7.24 12.61 8.20
CA ARG A 154 -7.38 12.44 9.67
C ARG A 154 -8.67 11.71 10.09
N ALA A 155 -9.69 11.73 9.24
CA ALA A 155 -10.96 11.04 9.49
C ALA A 155 -10.82 9.50 9.48
N VAL A 156 -9.76 8.96 8.87
CA VAL A 156 -9.52 7.51 8.76
C VAL A 156 -8.14 7.10 9.28
N PHE A 157 -7.21 8.05 9.48
CA PHE A 157 -5.88 7.73 10.00
C PHE A 157 -5.95 7.23 11.46
N PRO A 158 -5.33 6.08 11.80
CA PRO A 158 -5.42 5.52 13.14
C PRO A 158 -4.79 6.42 14.20
N VAL A 159 -5.55 6.69 15.27
CA VAL A 159 -5.08 7.48 16.42
C VAL A 159 -3.86 6.85 17.07
N ALA A 160 -3.79 5.52 17.17
CA ALA A 160 -2.64 4.81 17.74
C ALA A 160 -1.33 5.11 16.99
N ILE A 161 -1.37 5.12 15.65
CA ILE A 161 -0.20 5.48 14.83
C ILE A 161 0.14 6.96 15.04
N TYR A 162 -0.86 7.84 15.06
CA TYR A 162 -0.63 9.27 15.30
C TYR A 162 0.04 9.54 16.66
N ASP A 163 -0.47 8.93 17.73
CA ASP A 163 0.08 9.11 19.08
C ASP A 163 1.50 8.55 19.18
N PHE A 164 1.78 7.42 18.52
CA PHE A 164 3.15 6.91 18.39
C PHE A 164 4.08 7.91 17.70
N LEU A 165 3.68 8.44 16.53
CA LEU A 165 4.50 9.41 15.78
C LEU A 165 4.76 10.67 16.60
N LYS A 166 3.76 11.13 17.36
CA LYS A 166 3.88 12.30 18.23
C LYS A 166 4.86 12.03 19.38
N GLY A 167 4.79 10.84 19.98
CA GLY A 167 5.74 10.40 20.99
C GLY A 167 7.17 10.29 20.44
N TYR A 168 7.33 9.71 19.25
CA TYR A 168 8.61 9.54 18.57
C TYR A 168 9.30 10.88 18.25
N LEU A 169 8.55 11.85 17.73
CA LEU A 169 9.07 13.19 17.39
C LEU A 169 9.41 14.03 18.64
N GLY A 170 8.69 13.82 19.75
CA GLY A 170 8.85 14.60 20.96
C GLY A 170 8.46 16.07 20.78
N GLY A 171 8.94 16.94 21.69
CA GLY A 171 8.52 18.35 21.72
C GLY A 171 9.11 19.27 20.64
N ASN A 172 10.09 18.78 19.86
CA ASN A 172 10.80 19.57 18.85
C ASN A 172 10.43 19.19 17.41
N GLY A 173 9.59 18.16 17.22
CA GLY A 173 9.11 17.74 15.92
C GLY A 173 7.63 18.09 15.72
N GLU A 174 7.21 18.08 14.46
CA GLU A 174 5.88 18.50 14.04
C GLU A 174 5.22 17.43 13.17
N ILE A 175 3.92 17.21 13.40
CA ILE A 175 3.08 16.43 12.50
C ILE A 175 2.16 17.39 11.74
N VAL A 176 2.29 17.42 10.42
CA VAL A 176 1.51 18.31 9.55
C VAL A 176 0.47 17.53 8.76
N ASN A 177 -0.67 18.16 8.48
CA ASN A 177 -1.61 17.61 7.49
C ASN A 177 -1.09 17.96 6.10
N ALA A 178 -0.86 16.96 5.27
CA ALA A 178 -0.33 17.10 3.91
C ALA A 178 -1.22 16.42 2.85
N GLN A 179 -2.46 16.08 3.23
CA GLN A 179 -3.50 15.60 2.32
C GLN A 179 -4.03 16.73 1.44
#